data_AF-A0A933RDZ9-F1
#
_entry.id   AF-A0A933RDZ9-F1
#
_cell.length_a   1.000
_cell.length_b   1.000
_cell.length_c   1.000
_cell.angle_alpha   90.00
_cell.angle_beta   90.00
_cell.angle_gamma   90.00
#
_symmetry.space_group_name_H-M   'P 1'
#
loop_
_entity.id
_entity.type
_entity.pdbx_description
1 polymer ?
#
loop_
_entity_poly.entity_id
_entity_poly.type
_entity_poly.pdbx_seq_one_letter_code
_entity_poly.pdbx_strand_id
1 'polypeptide(L)'
;MNTFTDMQLDALRELANIGSGNAGTALSSMLGKPVDISVPTAAALPLPEAVAVAGDPGELRHGVVVPIVGDLDAIVVLLFPHDDAKTLCAMYGIEPGTPDGDSMLGEVGNILGANYINVLAQMVGMELEPTPPQVVEDMLGAILESVLLGRGEDTPTALVLERLGL
;
A
#
# COMPACT_ATOMS: atom_id res chain seq x y z
N MET A 1 -7.44 6.52 22.59
CA MET A 1 -8.13 5.68 21.58
C MET A 1 -8.77 6.63 20.59
N ASN A 2 -8.16 6.81 19.41
CA ASN A 2 -8.84 7.48 18.31
C ASN A 2 -9.70 6.43 17.61
N THR A 3 -10.94 6.31 18.06
CA THR A 3 -11.92 5.41 17.46
C THR A 3 -12.54 6.13 16.26
N PHE A 4 -12.30 5.62 15.05
CA PHE A 4 -13.02 6.09 13.87
C PHE A 4 -14.51 5.73 14.03
N THR A 5 -15.40 6.64 13.65
CA THR A 5 -16.84 6.35 13.61
C THR A 5 -17.16 5.48 12.39
N ASP A 6 -18.29 4.76 12.42
CA ASP A 6 -18.75 3.97 11.26
C ASP A 6 -18.83 4.81 9.99
N MET A 7 -19.31 6.06 10.11
CA MET A 7 -19.34 7.02 9.00
C MET A 7 -17.95 7.36 8.47
N GLN A 8 -16.94 7.46 9.34
CA GLN A 8 -15.56 7.71 8.91
C GLN A 8 -14.93 6.49 8.24
N LEU A 9 -15.21 5.29 8.75
CA LEU A 9 -14.75 4.04 8.13
C LEU A 9 -15.41 3.82 6.76
N ASP A 10 -16.71 4.10 6.64
CA ASP A 10 -17.44 4.04 5.36
C ASP A 10 -16.89 5.07 4.37
N ALA A 11 -16.59 6.30 4.83
CA ALA A 11 -15.95 7.30 3.99
C ALA A 11 -14.58 6.84 3.49
N LEU A 12 -13.73 6.30 4.38
CA LEU A 12 -12.42 5.76 4.00
C LEU A 12 -12.53 4.61 3.00
N ARG A 13 -13.53 3.74 3.16
CA ARG A 13 -13.81 2.64 2.23
C ARG A 13 -14.22 3.16 0.86
N GLU A 14 -15.07 4.18 0.79
CA GLU A 14 -15.49 4.78 -0.47
C GLU A 14 -14.31 5.44 -1.19
N LEU A 15 -13.43 6.12 -0.46
CA LEU A 15 -12.18 6.68 -1.00
C LEU A 15 -11.24 5.59 -1.52
N ALA A 16 -11.11 4.49 -0.77
CA ALA A 16 -10.32 3.36 -1.22
C ALA A 16 -10.87 2.77 -2.52
N ASN A 17 -12.19 2.68 -2.68
CA ASN A 17 -12.82 2.25 -3.93
C ASN A 17 -12.54 3.21 -5.10
N ILE A 18 -12.64 4.53 -4.88
CA ILE A 18 -12.31 5.54 -5.89
C ILE A 18 -10.82 5.44 -6.29
N GLY A 19 -9.93 5.36 -5.28
CA GLY A 19 -8.50 5.17 -5.49
C GLY A 19 -8.18 3.90 -6.29
N SER A 20 -8.89 2.80 -6.00
CA SER A 20 -8.78 1.53 -6.72
C SER A 20 -9.15 1.66 -8.21
N GLY A 21 -10.24 2.36 -8.52
CA GLY A 21 -10.67 2.58 -9.90
C GLY A 21 -9.66 3.40 -10.71
N ASN A 22 -9.11 4.46 -10.11
CA ASN A 22 -8.07 5.27 -10.75
C ASN A 22 -6.78 4.47 -10.94
N ALA A 23 -6.35 3.74 -9.91
CA ALA A 23 -5.17 2.89 -9.98
C ALA A 23 -5.33 1.75 -10.99
N GLY A 24 -6.51 1.12 -11.08
CA GLY A 24 -6.82 0.09 -12.06
C GLY A 24 -6.71 0.62 -13.50
N THR A 25 -7.20 1.83 -13.75
CA THR A 25 -7.07 2.50 -15.06
C THR A 25 -5.60 2.80 -15.40
N ALA A 26 -4.84 3.31 -14.43
CA ALA A 26 -3.43 3.62 -14.62
C ALA A 26 -2.58 2.36 -14.84
N LEU A 27 -2.76 1.32 -14.01
CA LEU A 27 -2.11 0.03 -14.19
C LEU A 27 -2.53 -0.65 -15.49
N SER A 28 -3.79 -0.53 -15.89
CA SER A 28 -4.24 -1.08 -17.18
C SER A 28 -3.51 -0.43 -18.35
N SER A 29 -3.28 0.88 -18.27
CA SER A 29 -2.51 1.62 -19.29
C SER A 29 -1.04 1.22 -19.29
N MET A 30 -0.43 1.06 -18.10
CA MET A 30 0.96 0.61 -17.94
C MET A 30 1.17 -0.81 -18.50
N LEU A 31 0.31 -1.75 -18.11
CA LEU A 31 0.42 -3.17 -18.41
C LEU A 31 -0.16 -3.55 -19.79
N GLY A 32 -0.87 -2.63 -20.45
CA GLY A 32 -1.51 -2.86 -21.75
C GLY A 32 -2.64 -3.89 -21.72
N LYS A 33 -3.24 -4.16 -20.55
CA LYS A 33 -4.32 -5.12 -20.35
C LYS A 33 -5.29 -4.66 -19.28
N PRO A 34 -6.54 -5.15 -19.26
CA PRO A 34 -7.48 -4.80 -18.19
C PRO A 34 -6.94 -5.22 -16.82
N VAL A 35 -6.98 -4.28 -15.87
CA VAL A 35 -6.66 -4.52 -14.46
C VAL A 35 -7.87 -4.08 -13.66
N ASP A 36 -8.41 -5.00 -12.87
CA ASP A 36 -9.50 -4.72 -11.93
C ASP A 36 -8.93 -4.79 -10.52
N ILE A 37 -9.09 -3.70 -9.77
CA ILE A 37 -8.65 -3.56 -8.40
C ILE A 37 -9.90 -3.37 -7.56
N SER A 38 -10.11 -4.28 -6.63
CA SER A 38 -11.17 -4.16 -5.64
C SER A 38 -10.55 -4.11 -4.25
N VAL A 39 -11.03 -3.18 -3.42
CA VAL A 39 -10.70 -3.10 -2.00
C VAL A 39 -11.95 -3.52 -1.21
N PRO A 40 -12.01 -4.77 -0.74
CA PRO A 40 -13.19 -5.26 -0.04
C PRO A 40 -13.42 -4.61 1.32
N THR A 41 -12.34 -4.25 2.03
CA THR A 41 -12.42 -3.81 3.43
C THR A 41 -11.37 -2.76 3.75
N ALA A 42 -11.78 -1.75 4.51
CA ALA A 42 -10.91 -0.76 5.14
C ALA A 42 -11.07 -0.87 6.65
N ALA A 43 -9.97 -1.04 7.38
CA ALA A 43 -9.97 -1.14 8.83
C ALA A 43 -8.92 -0.20 9.43
N ALA A 44 -9.31 0.58 10.44
CA ALA A 44 -8.37 1.37 11.22
C ALA A 44 -7.98 0.57 12.46
N LEU A 45 -6.76 0.03 12.48
CA LEU A 45 -6.29 -0.87 13.51
C LEU A 45 -5.06 -0.28 14.22
N PRO A 46 -4.92 -0.54 15.54
CA PRO A 46 -3.62 -0.44 16.17
C PRO A 46 -2.62 -1.25 15.35
N LEU A 47 -1.45 -0.67 15.12
CA LEU A 47 -0.43 -1.27 14.29
C LEU A 47 -0.08 -2.75 14.59
N PRO A 48 0.04 -3.22 15.85
CA PRO A 48 0.27 -4.64 16.11
C PRO A 48 -0.84 -5.55 15.54
N GLU A 49 -2.08 -5.07 15.55
CA GLU A 49 -3.22 -5.77 14.96
C GLU A 49 -3.16 -5.69 13.42
N ALA A 50 -2.76 -4.55 12.86
CA ALA A 50 -2.55 -4.41 11.42
C ALA A 50 -1.46 -5.37 10.89
N VAL A 51 -0.36 -5.55 11.64
CA VAL A 51 0.69 -6.53 11.32
C VAL A 51 0.12 -7.95 11.30
N ALA A 52 -0.70 -8.30 12.30
CA ALA A 52 -1.33 -9.63 12.38
C ALA A 52 -2.31 -9.89 11.23
N VAL A 53 -2.99 -8.85 10.75
CA VAL A 53 -3.88 -8.92 9.58
C VAL A 53 -3.09 -9.02 8.27
N ALA A 54 -1.94 -8.36 8.17
CA ALA A 54 -1.11 -8.37 6.95
C ALA A 54 -0.62 -9.77 6.56
N GLY A 55 -0.43 -10.68 7.52
CA GLY A 55 -0.12 -12.10 7.31
C GLY A 55 0.91 -12.66 8.30
N ASP A 56 1.52 -13.80 7.98
CA ASP A 56 2.55 -14.41 8.83
C ASP A 56 3.85 -13.56 8.76
N PRO A 57 4.34 -13.04 9.90
CA PRO A 57 5.57 -12.23 9.95
C PRO A 57 6.81 -12.91 9.34
N GLY A 58 6.85 -14.24 9.28
CA GLY A 58 7.95 -15.01 8.69
C GLY A 58 7.88 -15.20 7.17
N GLU A 59 6.80 -14.78 6.52
CA GLU A 59 6.66 -14.89 5.06
C GLU A 59 7.56 -13.89 4.33
N LEU A 60 8.29 -14.37 3.32
CA LEU A 60 9.02 -13.51 2.39
C LEU A 60 8.04 -12.73 1.51
N ARG A 61 8.22 -11.42 1.48
CA ARG A 61 7.41 -10.50 0.68
C ARG A 61 8.26 -9.46 0.00
N HIS A 62 7.73 -8.91 -1.08
CA HIS A 62 8.22 -7.67 -1.67
C HIS A 62 7.39 -6.51 -1.11
N GLY A 63 8.03 -5.65 -0.33
CA GLY A 63 7.45 -4.43 0.21
C GLY A 63 7.77 -3.24 -0.69
N VAL A 64 6.77 -2.44 -1.04
CA VAL A 64 6.97 -1.12 -1.64
C VAL A 64 6.55 -0.07 -0.62
N VAL A 65 7.53 0.66 -0.12
CA VAL A 65 7.38 1.68 0.92
C VAL A 65 7.39 3.06 0.26
N VAL A 66 6.29 3.78 0.40
CA VAL A 66 6.08 5.11 -0.19
C VAL A 66 5.87 6.12 0.94
N PRO A 67 6.93 6.84 1.35
CA PRO A 67 6.78 7.95 2.29
C PRO A 67 5.96 9.07 1.65
N ILE A 68 5.07 9.66 2.44
CA ILE A 68 4.20 10.76 2.06
C ILE A 68 4.58 11.96 2.93
N VAL A 69 4.82 13.10 2.27
CA VAL A 69 5.19 14.37 2.91
C VAL A 69 4.11 15.41 2.67
N GLY A 70 4.17 16.51 3.41
CA GLY A 70 3.23 17.64 3.30
C GLY A 70 2.49 17.88 4.61
N ASP A 71 1.17 18.00 4.55
CA ASP A 71 0.33 18.30 5.72
C ASP A 71 0.21 17.12 6.71
N LEU A 72 0.56 15.90 6.28
CA LEU A 72 0.56 14.69 7.11
C LEU A 72 1.76 13.80 6.80
N ASP A 73 2.53 13.46 7.83
CA ASP A 73 3.62 12.47 7.75
C ASP A 73 3.06 11.04 7.70
N ALA A 74 2.76 10.56 6.49
CA ALA A 74 2.22 9.25 6.23
C ALA A 74 3.23 8.35 5.49
N ILE A 75 3.00 7.04 5.53
CA ILE A 75 3.78 6.06 4.78
C ILE A 75 2.77 5.05 4.29
N VAL A 76 2.73 4.83 2.99
CA VAL A 76 1.99 3.75 2.37
C VAL A 76 2.92 2.57 2.21
N VAL A 77 2.48 1.39 2.64
CA VAL A 77 3.22 0.14 2.47
C VAL A 77 2.36 -0.79 1.62
N LEU A 78 2.88 -1.19 0.47
CA LEU A 78 2.28 -2.24 -0.35
C LEU A 78 3.07 -3.52 -0.15
N LEU A 79 2.38 -4.62 0.07
CA LEU A 79 2.99 -5.91 0.36
C LEU A 79 2.57 -6.91 -0.70
N PHE A 80 3.53 -7.40 -1.48
CA PHE A 80 3.31 -8.40 -2.50
C PHE A 80 3.88 -9.75 -2.03
N PRO A 81 3.07 -10.82 -1.99
CA PRO A 81 3.58 -12.18 -1.94
C PRO A 81 4.59 -12.42 -3.07
N HIS A 82 5.58 -13.28 -2.83
CA HIS A 82 6.64 -13.56 -3.82
C HIS A 82 6.06 -14.01 -5.18
N ASP A 83 5.03 -14.86 -5.18
CA ASP A 83 4.40 -15.35 -6.42
C ASP A 83 3.67 -14.25 -7.20
N ASP A 84 3.09 -13.27 -6.50
CA ASP A 84 2.41 -12.13 -7.11
C ASP A 84 3.44 -11.17 -7.73
N ALA A 85 4.52 -10.88 -6.99
CA ALA A 85 5.64 -10.09 -7.49
C ALA A 85 6.24 -10.74 -8.76
N LYS A 86 6.44 -12.05 -8.74
CA LYS A 86 6.90 -12.81 -9.91
C LYS A 86 5.94 -12.71 -11.09
N THR A 87 4.64 -12.82 -10.84
CA THR A 87 3.61 -12.68 -11.89
C THR A 87 3.64 -11.30 -12.51
N LEU A 88 3.86 -10.26 -11.70
CA LEU A 88 3.97 -8.87 -12.16
C LEU A 88 5.22 -8.65 -13.02
N CYS A 89 6.40 -9.03 -12.52
CA CYS A 89 7.66 -8.84 -13.23
C CYS A 89 7.73 -9.69 -14.53
N ALA A 90 7.18 -10.91 -14.51
CA ALA A 90 7.18 -11.81 -15.66
C ALA A 90 6.43 -11.25 -16.88
N MET A 91 5.51 -10.29 -16.69
CA MET A 91 4.83 -9.61 -17.80
C MET A 91 5.79 -8.88 -18.74
N TYR A 92 6.93 -8.45 -18.21
CA TYR A 92 7.99 -7.75 -18.95
C TYR A 92 9.22 -8.62 -19.16
N GLY A 93 9.15 -9.92 -18.79
CA GLY A 93 10.30 -10.82 -18.84
C GLY A 93 11.38 -10.50 -17.81
N ILE A 94 10.99 -9.89 -16.68
CA ILE A 94 11.87 -9.48 -15.59
C ILE A 94 11.68 -10.43 -14.40
N GLU A 95 12.73 -10.66 -13.62
CA GLU A 95 12.66 -11.42 -12.37
C GLU A 95 12.56 -10.47 -11.16
N PRO A 96 11.72 -10.79 -10.15
CA PRO A 96 11.66 -10.03 -8.90
C PRO A 96 12.99 -10.13 -8.13
N GLY A 97 13.29 -9.13 -7.28
CA GLY A 97 14.56 -9.04 -6.54
C GLY A 97 15.78 -8.63 -7.39
N THR A 98 15.57 -8.26 -8.67
CA THR A 98 16.58 -7.63 -9.52
C THR A 98 16.35 -6.12 -9.57
N PRO A 99 17.36 -5.29 -9.92
CA PRO A 99 17.15 -3.83 -10.03
C PRO A 99 16.00 -3.41 -10.95
N ASP A 100 15.80 -4.15 -12.05
CA ASP A 100 14.70 -3.92 -12.98
C ASP A 100 13.35 -4.40 -12.39
N GLY A 101 13.36 -5.51 -11.65
CA GLY A 101 12.18 -6.03 -10.94
C GLY A 101 11.72 -5.07 -9.85
N ASP A 102 12.66 -4.58 -9.05
CA ASP A 102 12.43 -3.59 -8.01
C ASP A 102 11.91 -2.27 -8.60
N SER A 103 12.47 -1.83 -9.72
CA SER A 103 11.97 -0.65 -10.42
C SER A 103 10.53 -0.84 -10.92
N MET A 104 10.21 -2.03 -11.45
CA MET A 104 8.86 -2.37 -11.91
C MET A 104 7.86 -2.40 -10.75
N LEU A 105 8.19 -3.08 -9.65
CA LEU A 105 7.35 -3.13 -8.45
C LEU A 105 7.20 -1.74 -7.83
N GLY A 106 8.27 -0.96 -7.82
CA GLY A 106 8.28 0.44 -7.40
C GLY A 106 7.30 1.27 -8.22
N GLU A 107 7.30 1.15 -9.54
CA GLU A 107 6.35 1.86 -10.41
C GLU A 107 4.89 1.45 -10.13
N VAL A 108 4.63 0.15 -9.96
CA VAL A 108 3.30 -0.34 -9.57
C VAL A 108 2.87 0.25 -8.23
N GLY A 109 3.76 0.24 -7.24
CA GLY A 109 3.48 0.79 -5.92
C GLY A 109 3.33 2.31 -5.92
N ASN A 110 4.06 3.03 -6.76
CA ASN A 110 3.92 4.47 -6.96
C ASN A 110 2.55 4.80 -7.58
N ILE A 111 2.13 4.07 -8.62
CA ILE A 111 0.80 4.22 -9.23
C ILE A 111 -0.28 3.98 -8.17
N LEU A 112 -0.21 2.87 -7.44
CA LEU A 112 -1.21 2.55 -6.41
C LEU A 112 -1.21 3.61 -5.31
N GLY A 113 -0.07 3.81 -4.65
CA GLY A 113 0.10 4.73 -3.53
C GLY A 113 -0.34 6.16 -3.87
N ALA A 114 0.10 6.70 -5.00
CA ALA A 114 -0.28 8.04 -5.43
C ALA A 114 -1.78 8.17 -5.67
N ASN A 115 -2.43 7.18 -6.30
CA ASN A 115 -3.87 7.24 -6.54
C ASN A 115 -4.69 7.22 -5.24
N TYR A 116 -4.31 6.41 -4.25
CA TYR A 116 -4.98 6.42 -2.93
C TYR A 116 -4.73 7.74 -2.19
N ILE A 117 -3.49 8.22 -2.15
CA ILE A 117 -3.12 9.43 -1.41
C ILE A 117 -3.74 10.68 -2.05
N ASN A 118 -3.77 10.79 -3.38
CA ASN A 118 -4.39 11.91 -4.06
C ASN A 118 -5.89 12.02 -3.77
N VAL A 119 -6.60 10.87 -3.74
CA VAL A 119 -8.03 10.84 -3.40
C VAL A 119 -8.25 11.25 -1.95
N LEU A 120 -7.41 10.75 -1.02
CA LEU A 120 -7.46 11.13 0.38
C LEU A 120 -7.22 12.64 0.55
N ALA A 121 -6.12 13.15 -0.01
CA ALA A 121 -5.72 14.55 0.00
C ALA A 121 -6.83 15.48 -0.48
N GLN A 122 -7.45 15.14 -1.63
CA GLN A 122 -8.56 15.90 -2.20
C GLN A 122 -9.77 15.95 -1.27
N MET A 123 -10.10 14.85 -0.60
CA MET A 123 -11.27 14.79 0.29
C MET A 123 -11.08 15.63 1.55
N VAL A 124 -9.90 15.55 2.18
CA VAL A 124 -9.62 16.27 3.43
C VAL A 124 -9.11 17.69 3.20
N GLY A 125 -8.84 18.07 1.95
CA GLY A 125 -8.31 19.39 1.60
C GLY A 125 -6.87 19.60 2.06
N MET A 126 -6.07 18.53 2.08
CA MET A 126 -4.65 18.54 2.46
C MET A 126 -3.75 18.46 1.23
N GLU A 127 -2.53 18.97 1.38
CA GLU A 127 -1.44 18.78 0.44
C GLU A 127 -0.60 17.57 0.88
N LEU A 128 -0.76 16.45 0.18
CA LEU A 128 -0.04 15.21 0.45
C LEU A 128 0.73 14.80 -0.81
N GLU A 129 2.05 14.70 -0.70
CA GLU A 129 2.93 14.38 -1.81
C GLU A 129 3.63 13.03 -1.59
N PRO A 130 3.43 12.04 -2.47
CA PRO A 130 4.20 10.81 -2.42
C PRO A 130 5.65 11.06 -2.86
N THR A 131 6.59 10.49 -2.12
CA THR A 131 8.01 10.49 -2.48
C THR A 131 8.37 9.22 -3.27
N PRO A 132 9.53 9.18 -3.96
CA PRO A 132 9.94 7.98 -4.68
C PRO A 132 9.94 6.73 -3.78
N PRO A 133 9.35 5.62 -4.24
CA PRO A 133 9.20 4.41 -3.44
C PRO A 133 10.56 3.73 -3.18
N GLN A 134 10.64 3.03 -2.06
CA GLN A 134 11.69 2.06 -1.79
C GLN A 134 11.11 0.65 -1.88
N VAL A 135 11.80 -0.22 -2.63
CA VAL A 135 11.43 -1.64 -2.72
C VAL A 135 12.39 -2.45 -1.87
N VAL A 136 11.82 -3.37 -1.08
CA VAL A 136 12.55 -4.26 -0.18
C VAL A 136 12.00 -5.67 -0.31
N GLU A 137 12.87 -6.66 -0.41
CA GLU A 137 12.50 -8.07 -0.26
C GLU A 137 13.00 -8.55 1.11
N ASP A 138 12.06 -8.86 2.01
CA ASP A 138 12.38 -9.37 3.34
C ASP A 138 11.18 -10.12 3.93
N MET A 139 11.35 -10.66 5.14
CA MET A 139 10.26 -11.14 5.97
C MET A 139 9.27 -10.00 6.26
N LEU A 140 7.97 -10.29 6.18
CA LEU A 140 6.90 -9.33 6.46
C LEU A 140 7.13 -8.55 7.76
N GLY A 141 7.52 -9.25 8.83
CA GLY A 141 7.80 -8.63 10.12
C GLY A 141 8.92 -7.59 10.06
N ALA A 142 10.00 -7.87 9.33
CA ALA A 142 11.14 -6.98 9.17
C ALA A 142 10.80 -5.74 8.33
N ILE A 143 10.03 -5.92 7.24
CA ILE A 143 9.53 -4.82 6.42
C ILE A 143 8.72 -3.86 7.28
N LEU A 144 7.75 -4.39 8.04
CA LEU A 144 6.90 -3.57 8.90
C LEU A 144 7.72 -2.91 10.01
N GLU A 145 8.60 -3.63 10.70
CA GLU A 145 9.48 -3.06 11.73
C GLU A 145 10.32 -1.89 11.21
N SER A 146 10.85 -1.97 9.98
CA SER A 146 11.62 -0.88 9.36
C SER A 146 10.81 0.42 9.22
N VAL A 147 9.52 0.31 8.91
CA VAL A 147 8.58 1.43 8.78
C VAL A 147 8.26 2.04 10.15
N LEU A 148 8.32 1.22 11.20
CA LEU A 148 8.00 1.61 12.57
C LEU A 148 9.15 2.29 13.28
N LEU A 149 10.37 1.80 13.07
CA LEU A 149 11.57 2.43 13.62
C LEU A 149 11.76 3.86 13.09
N GLY A 150 11.18 4.19 11.93
CA GLY A 150 11.13 5.54 11.39
C GLY A 150 10.09 6.46 12.06
N ARG A 151 9.26 5.96 12.99
CA ARG A 151 8.16 6.70 13.64
C ARG A 151 8.37 6.81 15.15
N GLY A 152 7.92 7.93 15.72
CA GLY A 152 8.07 8.24 17.16
C GLY A 152 7.26 7.35 18.10
N GLU A 153 7.31 7.63 19.40
CA GLU A 153 6.80 6.75 20.48
C GLU A 153 5.27 6.56 20.56
N ASP A 154 4.48 7.28 19.77
CA ASP A 154 3.02 7.08 19.73
C ASP A 154 2.69 5.85 18.88
N THR A 155 1.96 4.87 19.44
CA THR A 155 1.49 3.68 18.70
C THR A 155 0.65 4.15 17.50
N PRO A 156 1.17 4.09 16.26
CA PRO A 156 0.48 4.69 15.15
C PRO A 156 -0.73 3.82 14.78
N THR A 157 -1.84 4.47 14.44
CA THR A 157 -2.98 3.76 13.83
C THR A 157 -2.64 3.48 12.37
N ALA A 158 -2.80 2.23 11.96
CA ALA A 158 -2.67 1.84 10.56
C ALA A 158 -4.05 1.73 9.92
N LEU A 159 -4.19 2.32 8.73
CA LEU A 159 -5.32 2.04 7.84
C LEU A 159 -4.95 0.84 6.98
N VAL A 160 -5.61 -0.29 7.21
CA VAL A 160 -5.41 -1.52 6.47
C VAL A 160 -6.45 -1.60 5.36
N LEU A 161 -5.98 -1.74 4.12
CA LEU A 161 -6.79 -2.02 2.95
C LEU A 161 -6.45 -3.42 2.49
N GLU A 162 -7.38 -4.36 2.65
CA GLU A 162 -7.15 -5.75 2.28
C GLU A 162 -8.35 -6.36 1.59
N ARG A 163 -8.06 -7.39 0.79
CA ARG A 163 -9.05 -8.38 0.43
C ARG A 163 -9.13 -9.40 1.55
N LEU A 164 -10.13 -9.27 2.42
CA LEU A 164 -10.49 -10.33 3.36
C LEU A 164 -10.72 -11.62 2.57
N GLY A 165 -9.78 -12.55 2.71
CA GLY A 165 -9.96 -13.92 2.27
C GLY A 165 -10.95 -14.60 3.21
N LEU A 166 -12.17 -14.84 2.72
CA LEU A 166 -13.00 -15.95 3.16
C LEU A 166 -12.88 -17.07 2.14
#